data_AF-A0A961E9X3-F1
#
_entry.id   AF-A0A961E9X3-F1
#
_cell.length_a   1.000
_cell.length_b   1.000
_cell.length_c   1.000
_cell.angle_alpha   90.00
_cell.angle_beta   90.00
_cell.angle_gamma   90.00
#
_symmetry.space_group_name_H-M   'P 1'
#
loop_
_entity.id
_entity.type
_entity.pdbx_description
1 polymer ?
#
loop_
_entity_poly.entity_id
_entity_poly.type
_entity_poly.pdbx_seq_one_letter_code
_entity_poly.pdbx_strand_id
1 'polypeptide(L)'
;FTLGYIETNSSAYTLFDSVSNLIAQYLAAQDSDPALAARFDDLIAHDTPDLSGGLSLVRSDRHRGYIDSKTIRKTIDRVVSETGCRPLIPGFADSLRTRPATTAG
;
A
#
# COMPACT_ATOMS: atom_id res chain seq x y z
N PHE A 1 -10.38 6.44 6.32
CA PHE A 1 -9.21 5.64 5.89
C PHE A 1 -7.98 6.10 6.65
N THR A 2 -7.10 5.18 7.02
CA THR A 2 -5.88 5.48 7.76
C THR A 2 -4.68 5.02 6.94
N LEU A 3 -3.65 5.86 6.85
CA LEU A 3 -2.37 5.54 6.22
C LEU A 3 -1.28 5.66 7.28
N GLY A 4 -0.39 4.67 7.36
CA GLY A 4 0.77 4.73 8.25
C GLY A 4 0.55 4.25 9.68
N TYR A 5 -0.61 3.67 10.01
CA TYR A 5 -0.83 3.00 11.31
C TYR A 5 -0.29 1.56 11.31
N ILE A 6 0.94 1.39 10.85
CA ILE A 6 1.66 0.11 10.75
C ILE A 6 3.15 0.34 11.04
N GLU A 7 3.79 -0.62 11.69
CA GLU A 7 5.25 -0.68 11.83
C GLU A 7 5.78 -1.88 11.03
N THR A 8 6.95 -1.78 10.41
CA THR A 8 7.47 -2.88 9.57
C THR A 8 8.98 -3.00 9.65
N ASN A 9 9.51 -4.18 9.28
CA ASN A 9 10.95 -4.52 9.28
C ASN A 9 11.74 -3.90 8.11
N SER A 10 11.20 -2.86 7.50
CA SER A 10 11.82 -2.10 6.42
C SER A 10 11.34 -0.65 6.41
N SER A 11 11.84 0.15 5.46
CA SER A 11 11.31 1.48 5.22
C SER A 11 9.86 1.41 4.75
N ALA A 12 9.01 2.25 5.31
CA ALA A 12 7.57 2.26 5.01
C ALA A 12 7.18 3.24 3.89
N TYR A 13 8.09 4.08 3.39
CA TYR A 13 7.72 5.14 2.44
C TYR A 13 7.09 4.61 1.13
N THR A 14 7.74 3.66 0.46
CA THR A 14 7.18 3.07 -0.77
C THR A 14 5.98 2.15 -0.52
N LEU A 15 5.89 1.60 0.71
CA LEU A 15 4.70 0.89 1.16
C LEU A 15 3.51 1.84 1.27
N PHE A 16 3.72 3.04 1.81
CA PHE A 16 2.67 4.05 1.91
C PHE A 16 2.19 4.53 0.56
N ASP A 17 3.07 4.67 -0.43
CA ASP A 17 2.65 4.97 -1.81
C ASP A 17 1.71 3.88 -2.36
N SER A 18 2.07 2.61 -2.13
CA SER A 18 1.30 1.46 -2.61
C SER A 18 -0.08 1.38 -1.94
N VAL A 19 -0.13 1.54 -0.62
CA VAL A 19 -1.39 1.56 0.14
C VAL A 19 -2.26 2.77 -0.25
N SER A 20 -1.65 3.94 -0.44
CA SER A 20 -2.36 5.14 -0.89
C SER A 20 -3.00 4.96 -2.26
N ASN A 21 -2.31 4.30 -3.18
CA ASN A 21 -2.85 3.99 -4.52
C ASN A 21 -4.09 3.09 -4.46
N LEU A 22 -4.11 2.09 -3.56
CA LEU A 22 -5.29 1.25 -3.35
C LEU A 22 -6.46 2.05 -2.76
N ILE A 23 -6.20 2.84 -1.70
CA ILE A 23 -7.23 3.67 -1.05
C ILE A 23 -7.83 4.66 -2.05
N ALA A 24 -7.00 5.34 -2.83
CA ALA A 24 -7.45 6.33 -3.82
C ALA A 24 -8.34 5.70 -4.90
N GLN A 25 -7.96 4.52 -5.40
CA GLN A 25 -8.76 3.82 -6.40
C GLN A 25 -10.08 3.29 -5.83
N TYR A 26 -10.08 2.76 -4.61
CA TYR A 26 -11.32 2.35 -3.95
C TYR A 26 -12.28 3.53 -3.77
N LEU A 27 -11.79 4.67 -3.26
CA LEU A 27 -12.57 5.89 -3.12
C LEU A 27 -13.14 6.39 -4.44
N ALA A 28 -12.34 6.41 -5.52
CA ALA A 28 -12.81 6.81 -6.84
C ALA A 28 -13.85 5.84 -7.42
N ALA A 29 -13.68 4.55 -7.16
CA ALA A 29 -14.59 3.49 -7.62
C ALA A 29 -15.97 3.59 -6.98
N GLN A 30 -16.07 4.07 -5.73
CA GLN A 30 -17.37 4.25 -5.05
C GLN A 30 -18.34 5.14 -5.84
N ASP A 31 -17.83 6.09 -6.63
CA ASP A 31 -18.63 6.96 -7.50
C ASP A 31 -18.66 6.48 -8.96
N SER A 32 -17.50 6.06 -9.49
CA SER A 32 -17.32 5.86 -10.94
C SER A 32 -17.31 4.41 -11.42
N ASP A 33 -17.12 3.43 -10.53
CA ASP A 33 -17.06 2.00 -10.85
C ASP A 33 -17.52 1.15 -9.65
N PRO A 34 -18.84 1.03 -9.41
CA PRO A 34 -19.37 0.28 -8.28
C PRO A 34 -18.97 -1.19 -8.26
N ALA A 35 -18.64 -1.79 -9.42
CA ALA A 35 -18.20 -3.17 -9.50
C ALA A 35 -16.78 -3.33 -8.95
N LEU A 36 -15.87 -2.39 -9.22
CA LEU A 36 -14.56 -2.34 -8.59
C LEU A 36 -14.67 -2.08 -7.09
N ALA A 37 -15.53 -1.13 -6.68
CA ALA A 37 -15.77 -0.86 -5.26
C ALA A 37 -16.25 -2.11 -4.52
N ALA A 38 -17.19 -2.86 -5.08
CA ALA A 38 -17.71 -4.10 -4.50
C ALA A 38 -16.63 -5.18 -4.30
N ARG A 39 -15.63 -5.28 -5.21
CA ARG A 39 -14.50 -6.21 -5.03
C ARG A 39 -13.59 -5.80 -3.87
N PHE A 40 -13.41 -4.50 -3.66
CA PHE A 40 -12.72 -4.00 -2.47
C PHE A 40 -13.54 -4.23 -1.20
N ASP A 41 -14.85 -3.99 -1.24
CA ASP A 41 -15.74 -4.21 -0.10
C ASP A 41 -15.70 -5.66 0.39
N ASP A 42 -15.70 -6.62 -0.53
CA ASP A 42 -15.56 -8.05 -0.22
C ASP A 42 -14.24 -8.35 0.52
N LEU A 43 -13.12 -7.83 0.01
CA LEU A 43 -11.82 -7.97 0.67
C LEU A 43 -11.79 -7.29 2.04
N ILE A 44 -12.32 -6.07 2.16
CA ILE A 44 -12.37 -5.35 3.44
C ILE A 44 -13.20 -6.12 4.48
N ALA A 45 -14.29 -6.76 4.07
CA ALA A 45 -15.18 -7.49 4.95
C ALA A 45 -14.64 -8.86 5.37
N HIS A 46 -13.88 -9.53 4.50
CA HIS A 46 -13.60 -10.96 4.64
C HIS A 46 -12.12 -11.34 4.60
N ASP A 47 -11.23 -10.49 4.11
CA ASP A 47 -9.81 -10.80 3.98
C ASP A 47 -9.07 -10.59 5.31
N THR A 48 -8.55 -11.68 5.87
CA THR A 48 -7.76 -11.67 7.12
C THR A 48 -6.36 -12.26 6.88
N PRO A 49 -5.50 -11.61 6.07
CA PRO A 49 -4.19 -12.15 5.76
C PRO A 49 -3.30 -12.15 7.01
N ASP A 50 -2.51 -13.20 7.18
CA ASP A 50 -1.40 -13.18 8.13
C ASP A 50 -0.27 -12.31 7.58
N LEU A 51 -0.12 -11.12 8.16
CA LEU A 51 0.91 -10.16 7.81
C LEU A 51 2.19 -10.29 8.65
N SER A 52 2.23 -11.24 9.59
CA SER A 52 3.41 -11.43 10.45
C SER A 52 4.60 -11.98 9.66
N GLY A 53 4.37 -12.69 8.55
CA GLY A 53 5.43 -13.35 7.78
C GLY A 53 6.25 -14.35 8.60
N GLY A 54 5.69 -14.88 9.69
CA GLY A 54 6.40 -15.76 10.63
C GLY A 54 7.35 -15.05 11.59
N LEU A 55 7.29 -13.72 11.71
CA LEU A 55 8.07 -12.96 12.69
C LEU A 55 7.70 -13.37 14.12
N SER A 56 8.69 -13.78 14.90
CA SER A 56 8.52 -14.05 16.34
C SER A 56 8.88 -12.81 17.15
N LEU A 57 7.89 -11.95 17.40
CA LEU A 57 8.05 -10.72 18.17
C LEU A 57 7.67 -10.91 19.64
N VAL A 58 8.26 -10.09 20.51
CA VAL A 58 7.87 -10.05 21.93
C VAL A 58 6.41 -9.62 22.04
N ARG A 59 5.61 -10.35 22.82
CA ARG A 59 4.20 -10.01 23.08
C ARG A 59 4.11 -8.75 23.95
N SER A 60 4.16 -7.58 23.31
CA SER A 60 3.98 -6.28 23.94
C SER A 60 3.12 -5.38 23.06
N ASP A 61 2.53 -4.33 23.64
CA ASP A 61 1.66 -3.39 22.92
C ASP A 61 2.34 -2.77 21.70
N ARG A 62 3.66 -2.52 21.80
CA ARG A 62 4.47 -2.01 20.70
C ARG A 62 4.47 -2.92 19.47
N HIS A 63 4.44 -4.25 19.64
CA HIS A 63 4.53 -5.19 18.52
C HIS A 63 3.17 -5.62 17.95
N ARG A 64 2.05 -5.13 18.51
CA ARG A 64 0.70 -5.51 18.06
C ARG A 64 0.38 -5.09 16.62
N GLY A 65 1.03 -4.05 16.10
CA GLY A 65 0.83 -3.53 14.74
C GLY A 65 2.00 -3.78 13.80
N TYR A 66 2.92 -4.66 14.17
CA TYR A 66 4.13 -4.91 13.39
C TYR A 66 3.87 -5.94 12.29
N ILE A 67 4.28 -5.63 11.07
CA ILE A 67 4.08 -6.48 9.88
C ILE A 67 5.39 -6.75 9.14
N ASP A 68 5.48 -7.91 8.51
CA ASP A 68 6.59 -8.25 7.63
C ASP A 68 6.46 -7.56 6.27
N SER A 69 7.52 -6.85 5.86
CA SER A 69 7.55 -6.03 4.64
C SER A 69 7.39 -6.85 3.35
N LYS A 70 7.85 -8.11 3.32
CA LYS A 70 7.68 -8.98 2.15
C LYS A 70 6.24 -9.49 2.05
N THR A 71 5.66 -9.81 3.20
CA THR A 71 4.30 -10.36 3.30
C THR A 71 3.25 -9.32 2.96
N ILE A 72 3.39 -8.08 3.45
CA ILE A 72 2.50 -6.98 3.05
C ILE A 72 2.62 -6.66 1.56
N ARG A 73 3.83 -6.69 0.98
CA ARG A 73 4.02 -6.48 -0.46
C ARG A 73 3.28 -7.52 -1.30
N LYS A 74 3.44 -8.80 -0.97
CA LYS A 74 2.69 -9.89 -1.63
C LYS A 74 1.18 -9.73 -1.48
N THR A 75 0.73 -9.27 -0.31
CA THR A 75 -0.69 -9.01 -0.06
C THR A 75 -1.21 -7.89 -0.95
N ILE A 76 -0.46 -6.79 -1.09
CA ILE A 76 -0.79 -5.70 -2.01
C ILE A 76 -0.85 -6.21 -3.46
N ASP A 77 0.13 -6.98 -3.90
CA ASP A 77 0.14 -7.55 -5.26
C ASP A 77 -1.07 -8.46 -5.50
N ARG A 78 -1.47 -9.24 -4.49
CA ARG A 78 -2.68 -10.07 -4.52
C ARG A 78 -3.94 -9.22 -4.63
N VAL A 79 -4.08 -8.19 -3.78
CA VAL A 79 -5.23 -7.28 -3.83
C VAL A 79 -5.33 -6.61 -5.20
N VAL A 80 -4.21 -6.17 -5.79
CA VAL A 80 -4.20 -5.61 -7.15
C VAL A 80 -4.72 -6.64 -8.16
N SER A 81 -4.25 -7.89 -8.08
CA SER A 81 -4.68 -8.96 -8.98
C SER A 81 -6.18 -9.32 -8.83
N GLU A 82 -6.68 -9.45 -7.61
CA GLU A 82 -8.06 -9.87 -7.34
C GLU A 82 -9.08 -8.76 -7.64
N THR A 83 -8.72 -7.51 -7.37
CA THR A 83 -9.57 -6.36 -7.68
C THR A 83 -9.47 -5.93 -9.15
N GLY A 84 -8.37 -6.25 -9.83
CA GLY A 84 -8.06 -5.73 -11.16
C GLY A 84 -7.81 -4.21 -11.18
N CYS A 85 -7.56 -3.59 -10.02
CA CYS A 85 -7.22 -2.17 -9.95
C CYS A 85 -5.84 -1.92 -10.58
N ARG A 86 -5.53 -0.66 -10.88
CA ARG A 86 -4.27 -0.30 -11.53
C ARG A 86 -3.11 -0.45 -10.54
N PRO A 87 -2.02 -1.15 -10.91
CA PRO A 87 -0.82 -1.16 -10.07
C PRO A 87 -0.25 0.25 -9.96
N LEU A 88 0.40 0.56 -8.83
CA LEU A 88 1.15 1.80 -8.69
C LEU A 88 2.25 1.85 -9.75
N ILE A 89 2.28 2.93 -10.53
CA ILE A 89 3.38 3.23 -11.44
C ILE A 89 4.34 4.18 -10.71
N PRO A 90 5.59 3.78 -10.44
CA PRO A 90 6.58 4.65 -9.82
C PRO A 90 6.86 5.90 -10.67
N GLY A 91 7.34 6.96 -10.02
CA GLY A 91 7.78 8.17 -10.73
C GLY A 91 6.74 9.29 -10.79
N PHE A 92 5.67 9.24 -9.98
CA PHE A 92 4.73 10.36 -9.84
C PHE A 92 5.47 11.71 -9.61
N ALA A 93 6.46 11.70 -8.72
CA ALA A 93 7.27 12.88 -8.39
C ALA A 93 8.47 13.10 -9.33
N ASP A 94 8.68 12.27 -10.36
CA ASP A 94 9.80 12.46 -11.29
C ASP A 94 9.66 13.78 -12.06
N SER A 95 8.42 14.19 -12.32
CA SER A 95 8.08 15.49 -12.91
C SER A 95 8.52 16.69 -12.05
N LEU A 96 8.69 16.48 -10.73
CA LEU A 96 9.11 17.50 -9.78
C LEU A 96 10.65 17.59 -9.67
N ARG A 97 11.40 16.68 -10.31
CA ARG A 97 12.86 16.77 -10.35
C ARG A 97 13.29 17.95 -11.21
N THR A 98 13.56 19.10 -10.59
CA THR A 98 14.24 20.20 -11.27
C THR A 98 15.67 19.79 -11.61
N ARG A 99 16.06 19.93 -12.87
CA ARG A 99 17.47 19.80 -13.29
C ARG A 99 18.36 20.74 -12.46
N PRO A 100 19.55 20.30 -12.00
CA PRO A 100 20.55 21.23 -11.48
C PRO A 100 20.82 22.31 -12.53
N ALA A 101 20.95 23.56 -12.10
CA ALA A 101 21.38 24.64 -12.97
C ALA A 101 22.72 24.24 -13.62
N THR A 102 22.76 24.20 -14.94
CA THR A 102 24.01 24.02 -15.68
C THR A 102 24.92 25.18 -15.32
N THR A 103 25.92 24.94 -14.48
CA THR A 103 27.04 25.87 -14.32
C THR A 103 27.82 25.87 -15.63
N ALA A 104 27.57 26.89 -16.45
CA ALA A 104 28.43 27.22 -17.58
C ALA A 104 29.76 27.71 -17.01
N GLY A 105 30.84 27.00 -17.35
CA GLY A 105 32.23 27.45 -17.15
C GLY A 105 32.72 28.29 -18.32
#